data_AF-A0A7Y5NQ79-F1
#
_entry.id   AF-A0A7Y5NQ79-F1
#
_cell.length_a   1.000
_cell.length_b   1.000
_cell.length_c   1.000
_cell.angle_alpha   90.00
_cell.angle_beta   90.00
_cell.angle_gamma   90.00
#
_symmetry.space_group_name_H-M   'P 1'
#
loop_
_entity.id
_entity.type
_entity.pdbx_description
1 polymer ?
#
loop_
_entity_poly.entity_id
_entity_poly.type
_entity_poly.pdbx_seq_one_letter_code
_entity_poly.pdbx_strand_id
1 'polypeptide(L)'
;MWIVRLVMAVALTLSLSFVASTAHAKKAKVDVAAVELTKSVSTTKQRDKQLQTTLRRFAHQAAKHLDFGKVDRVEVTLVVKELSVVESDGLLRVSCTLVGKLKGGGSAKSRLSFGGKPDKKKQLERQVLSSVTDGVMTRLAMLSRERASAGS
;
A
#
# COMPACT_ATOMS: atom_id res chain seq x y z
N MET A 1 -76.87 -28.52 8.71
CA MET A 1 -76.60 -27.97 7.36
C MET A 1 -75.38 -27.05 7.50
N TRP A 2 -74.12 -27.45 7.30
CA TRP A 2 -73.48 -28.17 6.17
C TRP A 2 -73.69 -27.47 4.83
N ILE A 3 -72.71 -26.66 4.41
CA ILE A 3 -72.18 -26.39 3.04
C ILE A 3 -70.80 -25.73 3.29
N VAL A 4 -69.68 -26.45 3.33
CA VAL A 4 -68.87 -26.99 2.22
C VAL A 4 -68.21 -25.89 1.36
N ARG A 5 -66.92 -25.63 1.66
CA ARG A 5 -65.70 -25.58 0.83
C ARG A 5 -65.67 -24.87 -0.54
N LEU A 6 -64.43 -24.46 -0.89
CA LEU A 6 -63.85 -24.11 -2.21
C LEU A 6 -63.97 -22.59 -2.53
N VAL A 7 -62.94 -21.80 -2.93
CA VAL A 7 -61.82 -22.00 -3.87
C VAL A 7 -60.70 -20.94 -3.65
N MET A 8 -59.47 -21.34 -3.99
CA MET A 8 -58.23 -20.61 -4.35
C MET A 8 -58.20 -19.09 -4.65
N ALA A 9 -57.08 -18.43 -4.31
CA ALA A 9 -56.12 -17.75 -5.22
C ALA A 9 -55.08 -16.91 -4.42
N VAL A 10 -53.78 -17.26 -4.37
CA VAL A 10 -52.66 -16.69 -5.16
C VAL A 10 -52.40 -15.18 -4.96
N ALA A 11 -51.30 -14.84 -4.26
CA ALA A 11 -50.39 -13.69 -4.45
C ALA A 11 -49.32 -13.76 -3.33
N LEU A 12 -48.11 -14.31 -3.48
CA LEU A 12 -46.99 -14.09 -4.40
C LEU A 12 -46.49 -12.62 -4.51
N THR A 13 -45.24 -12.45 -4.08
CA THR A 13 -44.24 -11.40 -4.43
C THR A 13 -44.23 -10.08 -3.65
N LEU A 14 -43.13 -9.80 -2.93
CA LEU A 14 -42.09 -8.84 -3.36
C LEU A 14 -40.90 -8.81 -2.36
N SER A 15 -40.00 -9.78 -2.43
CA SER A 15 -38.67 -9.66 -1.81
C SER A 15 -37.78 -8.85 -2.74
N LEU A 16 -37.59 -7.56 -2.46
CA LEU A 16 -36.62 -6.69 -3.13
C LEU A 16 -35.20 -7.12 -2.73
N SER A 17 -34.68 -8.12 -3.42
CA SER A 17 -33.26 -8.47 -3.39
C SER A 17 -32.48 -7.39 -4.13
N PHE A 18 -31.92 -6.42 -3.39
CA PHE A 18 -30.84 -5.56 -3.89
C PHE A 18 -29.61 -6.44 -4.18
N VAL A 19 -29.52 -6.95 -5.40
CA VAL A 19 -28.26 -7.50 -5.93
C VAL A 19 -27.36 -6.30 -6.21
N ALA A 20 -26.56 -5.92 -5.22
CA ALA A 20 -25.43 -5.03 -5.43
C ALA A 20 -24.50 -5.71 -6.44
N SER A 21 -24.57 -5.26 -7.70
CA SER A 21 -23.66 -5.68 -8.75
C SER A 21 -22.25 -5.26 -8.35
N THR A 22 -21.49 -6.18 -7.75
CA THR A 22 -20.06 -5.99 -7.51
C THR A 22 -19.35 -6.13 -8.86
N ALA A 23 -19.47 -5.09 -9.68
CA ALA A 23 -18.59 -4.88 -10.82
C ALA A 23 -17.16 -4.96 -10.26
N HIS A 24 -16.50 -6.09 -10.53
CA HIS A 24 -15.10 -6.31 -10.20
C HIS A 24 -14.29 -5.28 -10.99
N ALA A 25 -14.12 -4.09 -10.43
CA ALA A 25 -13.22 -3.09 -10.95
C ALA A 25 -11.83 -3.74 -11.01
N LYS A 26 -11.27 -3.84 -12.22
CA LYS A 26 -9.92 -4.38 -12.43
C LYS A 26 -8.98 -3.63 -11.49
N LYS A 27 -8.33 -4.34 -10.57
CA LYS A 27 -7.35 -3.73 -9.66
C LYS A 27 -6.22 -3.16 -10.49
N ALA A 28 -5.88 -1.90 -10.25
CA ALA A 28 -4.78 -1.21 -10.91
C ALA A 28 -3.48 -2.01 -10.80
N LYS A 29 -2.76 -2.16 -11.91
CA LYS A 29 -1.43 -2.81 -11.88
C LYS A 29 -0.40 -1.79 -11.39
N VAL A 30 0.11 -1.99 -10.18
CA VAL A 30 1.18 -1.15 -9.61
C VAL A 30 2.53 -1.65 -10.09
N ASP A 31 3.28 -0.76 -10.75
CA ASP A 31 4.64 -1.01 -11.22
C ASP A 31 5.62 -0.08 -10.49
N VAL A 32 6.67 -0.67 -9.92
CA VAL A 32 7.73 0.09 -9.24
C VAL A 32 8.82 0.36 -10.26
N ALA A 33 8.73 1.51 -10.92
CA ALA A 33 9.63 1.91 -12.00
C ALA A 33 11.08 1.97 -11.52
N ALA A 34 11.31 2.69 -10.42
CA ALA A 34 12.64 2.87 -9.85
C ALA A 34 12.63 2.91 -8.32
N VAL A 35 13.75 2.47 -7.74
CA VAL A 35 14.09 2.70 -6.33
C VAL A 35 15.44 3.39 -6.29
N GLU A 36 15.43 4.68 -6.00
CA GLU A 36 16.61 5.53 -5.95
C GLU A 36 17.12 5.64 -4.52
N LEU A 37 18.43 5.51 -4.33
CA LEU A 37 19.10 5.76 -3.07
C LEU A 37 19.81 7.11 -3.18
N THR A 38 19.59 7.98 -2.20
CA THR A 38 20.37 9.23 -2.11
C THR A 38 21.82 8.89 -1.78
N LYS A 39 22.77 9.70 -2.27
CA LYS A 39 24.21 9.53 -2.02
C LYS A 39 24.59 9.41 -0.53
N SER A 40 23.79 10.00 0.36
CA SER A 40 23.95 9.92 1.81
C SER A 40 23.65 8.54 2.39
N VAL A 41 22.98 7.67 1.65
CA VAL A 41 22.55 6.33 2.09
C VAL A 41 23.30 5.22 1.36
N SER A 42 23.75 5.48 0.13
CA SER A 42 24.53 4.51 -0.64
C SER A 42 25.77 4.11 0.13
N THR A 43 25.90 2.82 0.45
CA THR A 43 27.05 2.31 1.18
C THR A 43 27.91 1.48 0.25
N THR A 44 27.44 0.28 -0.09
CA THR A 44 28.13 -0.66 -0.97
C THR A 44 27.14 -1.11 -2.03
N LYS A 45 27.60 -1.29 -3.28
CA LYS A 45 26.74 -1.73 -4.40
C LYS A 45 25.87 -2.94 -4.06
N GLN A 46 26.39 -3.89 -3.30
CA GLN A 46 25.64 -5.08 -2.86
C GLN A 46 24.52 -4.76 -1.85
N ARG A 47 24.79 -3.91 -0.85
CA ARG A 47 23.79 -3.48 0.14
C ARG A 47 22.69 -2.66 -0.54
N ASP A 48 23.09 -1.75 -1.44
CA ASP A 48 22.18 -0.92 -2.20
C ASP A 48 21.23 -1.76 -3.05
N LYS A 49 21.75 -2.79 -3.74
CA LYS A 49 20.94 -3.74 -4.50
C LYS A 49 19.97 -4.52 -3.61
N GLN A 50 20.40 -4.95 -2.43
CA GLN A 50 19.55 -5.64 -1.46
C GLN A 50 18.43 -4.73 -0.94
N LEU A 51 18.74 -3.46 -0.62
CA LEU A 51 17.76 -2.47 -0.19
C LEU A 51 16.73 -2.18 -1.29
N GLN A 52 17.19 -1.95 -2.53
CA GLN A 52 16.28 -1.74 -3.66
C GLN A 52 15.34 -2.92 -3.87
N THR A 53 15.89 -4.14 -3.85
CA THR A 53 15.09 -5.37 -4.02
C THR A 53 14.07 -5.53 -2.90
N THR A 54 14.49 -5.26 -1.67
CA THR A 54 13.64 -5.35 -0.48
C THR A 54 12.50 -4.33 -0.51
N LEU A 55 12.80 -3.08 -0.85
CA LEU A 55 11.80 -2.01 -0.99
C LEU A 55 10.82 -2.29 -2.13
N ARG A 56 11.28 -2.77 -3.28
CA ARG A 56 10.39 -3.22 -4.37
C ARG A 56 9.42 -4.29 -3.87
N ARG A 57 9.93 -5.29 -3.14
CA ARG A 57 9.10 -6.37 -2.58
C ARG A 57 8.05 -5.84 -1.60
N PHE A 58 8.45 -4.94 -0.68
CA PHE A 58 7.50 -4.34 0.26
C PHE A 58 6.46 -3.48 -0.44
N ALA A 59 6.86 -2.68 -1.43
CA ALA A 59 5.92 -1.86 -2.19
C ALA A 59 4.89 -2.71 -2.95
N HIS A 60 5.32 -3.81 -3.57
CA HIS A 60 4.39 -4.76 -4.20
C HIS A 60 3.48 -5.44 -3.17
N GLN A 61 4.01 -5.82 -1.99
CA GLN A 61 3.21 -6.43 -0.94
C GLN A 61 2.16 -5.46 -0.37
N ALA A 62 2.54 -4.20 -0.16
CA ALA A 62 1.65 -3.10 0.21
C ALA A 62 0.56 -2.91 -0.84
N ALA A 63 0.94 -2.82 -2.11
CA ALA A 63 0.02 -2.58 -3.22
C ALA A 63 -1.08 -3.64 -3.37
N LYS A 64 -0.85 -4.90 -2.97
CA LYS A 64 -1.84 -5.99 -3.11
C LYS A 64 -3.16 -5.72 -2.39
N HIS A 65 -3.11 -5.01 -1.27
CA HIS A 65 -4.26 -4.73 -0.41
C HIS A 65 -4.69 -3.26 -0.45
N LEU A 66 -4.05 -2.45 -1.28
CA LEU A 66 -4.40 -1.05 -1.48
C LEU A 66 -5.23 -0.88 -2.75
N ASP A 67 -6.14 0.08 -2.70
CA ASP A 67 -6.96 0.49 -3.84
C ASP A 67 -6.45 1.82 -4.39
N PHE A 68 -5.97 1.79 -5.63
CA PHE A 68 -5.45 2.95 -6.35
C PHE A 68 -6.49 3.63 -7.25
N GLY A 69 -7.75 3.15 -7.24
CA GLY A 69 -8.83 3.65 -8.07
C GLY A 69 -8.93 2.97 -9.43
N LYS A 70 -9.79 3.52 -10.30
CA LYS A 70 -10.11 3.01 -11.64
C LYS A 70 -9.03 3.39 -12.67
N VAL A 71 -7.78 3.04 -12.40
CA VAL A 71 -6.64 3.29 -13.30
C VAL A 71 -6.02 1.96 -13.71
N ASP A 72 -5.69 1.81 -15.00
CA ASP A 72 -5.15 0.54 -15.50
C ASP A 72 -3.76 0.23 -14.95
N ARG A 73 -2.90 1.26 -14.86
CA ARG A 73 -1.51 1.13 -14.41
C ARG A 73 -1.09 2.33 -13.58
N VAL A 74 -0.40 2.04 -12.48
CA VAL A 74 0.20 3.06 -11.60
C VAL A 74 1.69 2.83 -11.54
N GLU A 75 2.46 3.77 -12.09
CA GLU A 75 3.92 3.75 -12.00
C GLU A 75 4.38 4.56 -10.79
N VAL A 76 5.16 3.92 -9.92
CA VAL A 76 5.67 4.50 -8.68
C VAL A 76 7.20 4.51 -8.70
N THR A 77 7.78 5.64 -8.33
CA THR A 77 9.22 5.77 -8.04
C THR A 77 9.41 6.00 -6.54
N LEU A 78 10.25 5.19 -5.91
CA LEU A 78 10.61 5.31 -4.51
C LEU A 78 12.00 5.90 -4.36
N VAL A 79 12.17 6.86 -3.47
CA VAL A 79 13.45 7.53 -3.20
C VAL A 79 13.76 7.44 -1.72
N VAL A 80 14.82 6.72 -1.37
CA VAL A 80 15.34 6.66 0.00
C VAL A 80 16.18 7.90 0.24
N LYS A 81 15.69 8.81 1.08
CA LYS A 81 16.36 10.06 1.44
C LYS A 81 17.34 9.86 2.59
N GLU A 82 16.98 9.02 3.55
CA GLU A 82 17.75 8.78 4.75
C GLU A 82 17.53 7.34 5.21
N LEU A 83 18.60 6.66 5.61
CA LEU A 83 18.56 5.41 6.35
C LEU A 83 19.76 5.42 7.29
N SER A 84 19.51 5.49 8.59
CA SER A 84 20.53 5.51 9.62
C SER A 84 20.28 4.40 10.62
N VAL A 85 21.36 3.73 11.02
CA VAL A 85 21.35 2.69 12.05
C VAL A 85 22.44 3.03 13.05
N VAL A 86 22.03 3.54 14.20
CA VAL A 86 22.94 4.04 15.24
C VAL A 86 22.71 3.23 16.50
N GLU A 87 23.80 2.77 17.11
CA GLU A 87 23.77 2.09 18.41
C GLU A 87 24.42 3.02 19.44
N SER A 88 23.70 3.32 20.52
CA SER A 88 24.17 4.16 21.64
C SER A 88 23.59 3.60 22.94
N ASP A 89 24.42 3.51 23.98
CA ASP A 89 23.99 3.16 25.34
C ASP A 89 23.19 1.84 25.43
N GLY A 90 23.60 0.83 24.64
CA GLY A 90 22.92 -0.46 24.58
C GLY A 90 21.56 -0.45 23.86
N LEU A 91 21.22 0.66 23.19
CA LEU A 91 20.01 0.82 22.40
C LEU A 91 20.35 1.02 20.92
N LEU A 92 19.68 0.26 20.07
CA LEU A 92 19.76 0.42 18.63
C LEU A 92 18.61 1.29 18.14
N ARG A 93 18.93 2.38 17.43
CA ARG A 93 17.96 3.24 16.74
C ARG A 93 18.12 3.10 15.24
N VAL A 94 17.03 2.76 14.56
CA VAL A 94 16.96 2.73 13.10
C VAL A 94 15.99 3.80 12.62
N SER A 95 16.45 4.71 11.76
CA SER A 95 15.61 5.75 11.17
C SER A 95 15.63 5.65 9.65
N CYS A 96 14.47 5.81 9.02
CA CYS A 96 14.35 5.83 7.57
C CYS A 96 13.40 6.94 7.11
N THR A 97 13.80 7.63 6.04
CA THR A 97 12.97 8.58 5.31
C THR A 97 12.81 8.10 3.86
N LEU A 98 11.57 7.81 3.46
CA LEU A 98 11.23 7.38 2.10
C LEU A 98 10.28 8.39 1.46
N VAL A 99 10.51 8.66 0.18
CA VAL A 99 9.63 9.49 -0.64
C VAL A 99 9.13 8.65 -1.81
N GLY A 100 7.82 8.49 -1.94
CA GLY A 100 7.17 7.91 -3.10
C GLY A 100 6.68 9.00 -4.05
N LYS A 101 6.80 8.76 -5.35
CA LYS A 101 6.32 9.64 -6.42
C LYS A 101 5.47 8.83 -7.38
N LEU A 102 4.32 9.37 -7.78
CA LEU A 102 3.50 8.82 -8.83
C LEU A 102 3.87 9.44 -10.18
N LYS A 103 3.86 8.63 -11.23
CA LYS A 103 3.91 9.14 -12.60
C LYS A 103 2.65 9.95 -12.89
N GLY A 104 2.81 11.13 -13.48
CA GLY A 104 1.73 12.10 -13.66
C GLY A 104 1.54 13.05 -12.48
N GLY A 105 2.25 12.84 -11.36
CA GLY A 105 2.35 13.79 -10.25
C GLY A 105 1.76 13.29 -8.94
N GLY A 106 2.01 14.03 -7.86
CA GLY A 106 1.70 13.61 -6.50
C GLY A 106 2.89 12.87 -5.87
N SER A 107 3.22 13.24 -4.64
CA SER A 107 4.29 12.61 -3.89
C SER A 107 3.90 12.46 -2.43
N ALA A 108 4.42 11.43 -1.80
CA ALA A 108 4.24 11.17 -0.38
C ALA A 108 5.59 10.96 0.28
N LYS A 109 5.79 11.56 1.45
CA LYS A 109 6.99 11.36 2.27
C LYS A 109 6.56 10.70 3.56
N SER A 110 7.29 9.67 3.97
CA SER A 110 7.18 9.06 5.29
C SER A 110 8.55 9.04 5.95
N ARG A 111 8.59 9.35 7.24
CA ARG A 111 9.77 9.25 8.08
C ARG A 111 9.39 8.49 9.33
N LEU A 112 10.21 7.53 9.70
CA LEU A 112 9.97 6.71 10.88
C LEU A 112 11.29 6.35 11.54
N SER A 113 11.28 6.27 12.86
CA SER A 113 12.42 5.89 13.67
C SER A 113 11.97 4.95 14.77
N PHE A 114 12.62 3.79 14.86
CA PHE A 114 12.35 2.81 15.92
C PHE A 114 13.61 2.52 16.73
N GLY A 115 13.42 2.36 18.04
CA GLY A 115 14.42 1.89 18.97
C GLY A 115 14.20 0.40 19.30
N GLY A 116 15.27 -0.33 19.57
CA GLY A 116 15.19 -1.73 19.98
C GLY A 116 16.53 -2.27 20.51
N LYS A 117 16.54 -3.58 20.79
CA LYS A 117 17.75 -4.28 21.24
C LYS A 117 18.75 -4.44 20.09
N PRO A 118 20.07 -4.25 20.30
CA PRO A 118 21.11 -4.43 19.28
C PRO A 118 21.07 -5.79 18.58
N ASP A 119 20.80 -6.85 19.34
CA ASP A 119 20.74 -8.23 18.83
C ASP A 119 19.68 -8.44 17.73
N LYS A 120 18.68 -7.55 17.66
CA LYS A 120 17.58 -7.60 16.68
C LYS A 120 17.75 -6.63 15.52
N LYS A 121 18.97 -6.13 15.25
CA LYS A 121 19.27 -5.13 14.22
C LYS A 121 18.60 -5.37 12.87
N LYS A 122 18.80 -6.55 12.28
CA LYS A 122 18.24 -6.88 10.96
C LYS A 122 16.71 -6.91 10.97
N GLN A 123 16.10 -7.40 12.04
CA GLN A 123 14.65 -7.43 12.19
C GLN A 123 14.09 -6.02 12.31
N LEU A 124 14.72 -5.17 13.12
CA LEU A 124 14.31 -3.78 13.34
C LEU A 124 14.43 -2.96 12.04
N GLU A 125 15.55 -3.09 11.32
CA GLU A 125 15.74 -2.43 10.02
C GLU A 125 14.65 -2.85 9.02
N ARG A 126 14.38 -4.15 8.92
CA ARG A 126 13.32 -4.68 8.05
C ARG A 126 11.94 -4.14 8.43
N GLN A 127 11.63 -4.07 9.72
CA GLN A 127 10.35 -3.57 10.22
C GLN A 127 10.16 -2.08 9.92
N VAL A 128 11.21 -1.27 10.12
CA VAL A 128 11.19 0.15 9.76
C VAL A 128 10.97 0.33 8.26
N LEU A 129 11.73 -0.40 7.42
CA LEU A 129 11.58 -0.33 5.97
C LEU A 129 10.17 -0.73 5.50
N SER A 130 9.60 -1.80 6.04
CA SER A 130 8.22 -2.22 5.72
C SER A 130 7.22 -1.14 6.11
N SER A 131 7.26 -0.67 7.37
CA SER A 131 6.30 0.31 7.90
C SER A 131 6.34 1.64 7.14
N VAL A 132 7.54 2.12 6.82
CA VAL A 132 7.72 3.33 6.01
C VAL A 132 7.17 3.13 4.60
N THR A 133 7.43 1.97 3.98
CA THR A 133 6.93 1.65 2.64
C THR A 133 5.40 1.60 2.63
N ASP A 134 4.79 0.95 3.62
CA ASP A 134 3.33 0.85 3.75
C ASP A 134 2.69 2.23 3.89
N GLY A 135 3.27 3.11 4.72
CA GLY A 135 2.79 4.48 4.88
C GLY A 135 2.87 5.30 3.59
N VAL A 136 3.99 5.21 2.86
CA VAL A 136 4.13 5.88 1.55
C VAL A 136 3.11 5.34 0.55
N MET A 137 3.02 4.02 0.38
CA MET A 137 2.15 3.39 -0.60
C MET A 137 0.66 3.67 -0.31
N THR A 138 0.26 3.67 0.96
CA THR A 138 -1.09 4.04 1.37
C THR A 138 -1.43 5.47 0.95
N ARG A 139 -0.52 6.42 1.20
CA ARG A 139 -0.74 7.82 0.80
C ARG A 139 -0.76 7.99 -0.71
N LEU A 140 0.08 7.26 -1.44
CA LEU A 140 0.05 7.26 -2.91
C LEU A 140 -1.26 6.68 -3.46
N ALA A 141 -1.79 5.62 -2.86
CA ALA A 141 -3.07 5.04 -3.26
C ALA A 141 -4.22 6.04 -3.09
N MET A 142 -4.23 6.78 -1.98
CA MET A 142 -5.19 7.89 -1.78
C MET A 142 -5.06 8.97 -2.86
N LEU A 143 -3.85 9.46 -3.12
CA LEU A 143 -3.59 10.48 -4.14
C LEU A 143 -3.98 10.02 -5.56
N SER A 144 -3.77 8.73 -5.86
CA SER A 144 -4.17 8.13 -7.13
C SER A 144 -5.70 8.15 -7.30
N ARG A 145 -6.44 7.85 -6.24
CA ARG A 145 -7.91 7.90 -6.24
C ARG A 145 -8.45 9.32 -6.39
N GLU A 146 -7.92 10.26 -5.61
CA GLU A 146 -8.29 11.68 -5.68
C GLU A 146 -8.12 12.23 -7.11
N ARG A 147 -7.06 11.82 -7.80
CA ARG A 147 -6.81 12.18 -9.20
C ARG A 147 -7.78 11.52 -10.17
N ALA A 148 -8.05 10.23 -10.00
CA ALA A 148 -9.01 9.52 -10.83
C ALA A 148 -10.42 10.13 -10.75
N SER A 149 -10.81 10.69 -9.60
CA SER A 149 -12.07 11.41 -9.43
C SER A 149 -12.06 12.87 -9.90
N ALA A 150 -10.91 13.53 -9.95
CA ALA A 150 -10.81 14.93 -10.37
C ALA A 150 -10.66 15.10 -11.90
N GLY A 151 -10.27 14.04 -12.61
CA GLY A 151 -10.13 14.02 -14.06
C GLY A 151 -11.33 13.45 -14.83
N SER A 152 -12.42 13.11 -14.13
CA SER A 152 -13.72 12.69 -14.71
C SER A 152 -14.74 13.81 -14.65
#